data_AF-A0A5H8RUR4-F1
#
_entry.id   AF-A0A5H8RUR4-F1
#
_cell.length_a   1.000
_cell.length_b   1.000
_cell.length_c   1.000
_cell.angle_alpha   90.00
_cell.angle_beta   90.00
_cell.angle_gamma   90.00
#
_symmetry.space_group_name_H-M   'P 1'
#
loop_
_entity.id
_entity.type
_entity.pdbx_description
1 polymer ?
#
loop_
_entity_poly.entity_id
_entity_poly.type
_entity_poly.pdbx_seq_one_letter_code
_entity_poly.pdbx_strand_id
1 'polypeptide(L)' 'MLTQDAINYFGSKTKLAKALGVSQPAVSRWGVHVPEKRAARLALMTAGQLVYDPCEYQNITKTYDAA' A
#
# COMPACT_ATOMS: atom_id res chain seq x y z
N MET A 1 -4.24 -5.26 1.58
CA MET A 1 -4.25 -4.44 0.32
C MET A 1 -3.05 -4.74 -0.57
N LEU A 2 -3.28 -5.13 -1.83
CA LEU A 2 -2.22 -5.41 -2.80
C LEU A 2 -1.66 -4.13 -3.42
N THR A 3 -0.35 -4.12 -3.66
CA THR A 3 0.33 -3.00 -4.34
C THR A 3 -0.19 -2.82 -5.76
N GLN A 4 -0.51 -3.91 -6.46
CA GLN A 4 -1.02 -3.84 -7.82
C GLN A 4 -2.39 -3.19 -7.91
N ASP A 5 -3.29 -3.45 -6.95
CA ASP A 5 -4.62 -2.85 -6.90
C ASP A 5 -4.53 -1.34 -6.67
N ALA A 6 -3.65 -0.92 -5.77
CA ALA A 6 -3.34 0.49 -5.58
C ALA A 6 -2.79 1.12 -6.88
N ILE A 7 -1.86 0.45 -7.58
CA ILE A 7 -1.33 0.95 -8.85
C ILE A 7 -2.43 1.08 -9.91
N ASN A 8 -3.32 0.08 -10.00
CA ASN A 8 -4.42 0.07 -10.96
C ASN A 8 -5.43 1.18 -10.68
N TYR A 9 -5.79 1.39 -9.41
CA TYR A 9 -6.70 2.46 -8.99
C TYR A 9 -6.17 3.86 -9.37
N PHE A 10 -4.90 4.13 -9.07
CA PHE A 10 -4.27 5.41 -9.43
C PHE A 10 -3.82 5.47 -10.89
N GLY A 11 -3.87 4.35 -11.62
CA GLY A 11 -3.47 4.18 -13.01
C GLY A 11 -1.97 4.05 -13.27
N SER A 12 -1.10 4.52 -12.36
CA SER A 12 0.35 4.29 -12.48
C SER A 12 1.09 4.43 -11.15
N LYS A 13 2.27 3.80 -11.06
CA LYS A 13 3.19 3.95 -9.91
C LYS A 13 3.54 5.41 -9.63
N THR A 14 3.67 6.24 -10.67
CA THR A 14 3.99 7.67 -10.54
C THR A 14 2.80 8.46 -9.97
N LYS A 15 1.58 8.18 -10.42
CA LYS A 15 0.37 8.83 -9.88
C LYS A 15 0.12 8.44 -8.43
N LEU A 16 0.29 7.15 -8.10
CA LEU A 16 0.23 6.64 -6.73
C LEU A 16 1.30 7.29 -5.83
N ALA A 17 2.54 7.38 -6.31
CA ALA A 17 3.64 8.05 -5.62
C ALA A 17 3.32 9.52 -5.33
N LYS A 18 2.81 10.24 -6.35
CA LYS A 18 2.42 11.65 -6.22
C LYS A 18 1.28 11.84 -5.21
N ALA A 19 0.27 10.98 -5.23
CA ALA A 19 -0.83 11.03 -4.27
C ALA A 19 -0.35 10.85 -2.83
N LEU A 20 0.62 9.96 -2.61
CA LEU A 20 1.19 9.69 -1.29
C LEU A 20 2.34 10.62 -0.87
N GLY A 21 2.79 11.52 -1.76
CA GLY A 21 3.96 12.37 -1.51
C GLY A 21 5.26 11.57 -1.34
N VAL A 22 5.37 10.42 -1.99
CA VAL A 22 6.57 9.57 -1.97
C VAL A 22 7.22 9.51 -3.36
N SER A 23 8.44 8.99 -3.43
CA SER A 23 9.11 8.78 -4.72
C SER A 23 8.60 7.51 -5.42
N GLN A 24 8.59 7.52 -6.75
CA GLN A 24 8.22 6.35 -7.55
C GLN A 24 9.07 5.10 -7.22
N PRO A 25 10.40 5.20 -6.97
CA PRO A 25 11.19 4.06 -6.54
C PRO A 25 10.74 3.48 -5.19
N ALA A 26 10.19 4.30 -4.28
CA ALA A 26 9.66 3.80 -3.02
C ALA A 26 8.44 2.89 -3.25
N VAL A 27 7.54 3.26 -4.16
CA VAL A 27 6.38 2.43 -4.56
C VAL A 27 6.85 1.10 -5.16
N SER A 28 7.91 1.12 -5.97
CA SER A 28 8.46 -0.09 -6.57
C SER A 28 9.07 -1.06 -5.55
N ARG A 29 9.43 -0.60 -4.34
CA ARG A 29 10.00 -1.43 -3.28
C ARG A 29 8.97 -2.09 -2.36
N TRP A 30 7.67 -1.79 -2.49
CA TRP A 30 6.64 -2.30 -1.57
C TRP A 30 6.40 -3.81 -1.70
N GLY A 31 6.81 -4.44 -2.80
CA GLY A 31 6.54 -5.85 -3.03
C GLY A 31 5.04 -6.10 -3.27
N VAL A 32 4.55 -7.25 -2.85
CA VAL A 32 3.16 -7.68 -3.12
C VAL A 32 2.12 -6.84 -2.36
N HIS A 33 2.43 -6.45 -1.13
CA HIS A 33 1.52 -5.73 -0.24
C HIS A 33 1.96 -4.29 -0.01
N VAL A 34 1.02 -3.35 -0.02
CA VAL A 34 1.31 -1.97 0.37
C VAL A 34 1.65 -1.95 1.86
N PRO A 35 2.73 -1.29 2.32
CA PRO A 35 3.03 -1.18 3.74
C PRO A 35 1.85 -0.61 4.53
N GLU A 36 1.58 -1.17 5.70
CA GLU A 36 0.41 -0.87 6.54
C GLU A 36 0.10 0.63 6.64
N LYS A 37 1.08 1.45 7.05
CA LYS A 37 0.95 2.91 7.19
C LYS A 37 0.53 3.60 5.89
N ARG A 38 0.97 3.08 4.73
CA ARG A 38 0.62 3.62 3.41
C ARG A 38 -0.75 3.12 2.98
N ALA A 39 -1.09 1.86 3.24
CA ALA A 39 -2.40 1.29 2.95
C ALA A 39 -3.52 2.01 3.71
N ALA A 40 -3.32 2.30 5.00
CA ALA A 40 -4.27 3.08 5.81
C ALA A 40 -4.49 4.49 5.22
N ARG A 41 -3.40 5.17 4.81
CA ARG A 41 -3.49 6.50 4.20
C ARG A 41 -4.18 6.47 2.83
N LEU A 42 -3.95 5.43 2.04
CA LEU A 42 -4.63 5.21 0.77
C LEU A 42 -6.13 4.97 0.96
N ALA A 43 -6.54 4.16 1.94
CA ALA A 43 -7.95 3.94 2.23
C ALA A 43 -8.66 5.24 2.59
N LEU A 44 -8.02 6.10 3.41
CA LEU A 44 -8.56 7.43 3.74
C LEU A 44 -8.63 8.35 2.50
N MET A 45 -7.58 8.38 1.67
CA MET A 45 -7.53 9.22 0.46
C MET A 45 -8.54 8.80 -0.60
N THR A 46 -8.85 7.51 -0.67
CA THR A 46 -9.75 6.93 -1.67
C THR A 46 -11.17 6.75 -1.16
N ALA A 47 -11.50 7.33 0.00
CA ALA A 47 -12.81 7.23 0.64
C ALA A 47 -13.32 5.77 0.75
N GLY A 48 -12.40 4.83 1.04
CA GLY A 48 -12.70 3.42 1.20
C GLY A 48 -12.75 2.59 -0.10
N GLN A 49 -12.45 3.17 -1.27
CA GLN A 49 -12.35 2.40 -2.52
C GLN A 49 -11.20 1.39 -2.49
N LEU A 50 -10.07 1.76 -1.85
CA LEU A 50 -9.02 0.82 -1.52
C LEU A 50 -9.23 0.34 -0.07
N VAL A 51 -9.67 -0.91 0.08
CA VAL A 51 -9.95 -1.50 1.39
C VAL A 51 -8.65 -1.77 2.14
N TYR A 52 -8.55 -1.17 3.32
CA TYR A 52 -7.51 -1.44 4.30
C TYR A 52 -8.13 -2.23 5.44
N ASP A 53 -7.72 -3.49 5.60
CA ASP A 53 -8.07 -4.32 6.74
C ASP A 53 -6.85 -4.46 7.66
N PRO A 54 -6.86 -3.86 8.88
CA PRO A 54 -5.79 -4.01 9.85
C PRO A 54 -5.44 -5.48 10.19
N CYS A 55 -6.42 -6.39 10.15
CA CYS A 55 -6.21 -7.81 10.46
C CYS A 55 -5.32 -8.51 9.43
N GLU A 56 -5.36 -8.07 8.16
CA GLU A 56 -4.45 -8.57 7.12
C GLU A 56 -2.99 -8.23 7.44
N TYR A 57 -2.75 -7.07 8.08
CA TYR A 57 -1.41 -6.56 8.38
C TYR A 57 -0.83 -7.09 9.69
N GLN A 58 -1.68 -7.45 10.66
CA GLN A 58 -1.25 -8.06 11.93
C GLN A 58 -0.55 -9.41 11.76
N ASN A 59 -0.82 -10.14 10.68
CA ASN A 59 -0.20 -11.44 10.41
C ASN A 59 1.12 -11.33 9.61
N ILE A 60 1.32 -10.23 8.86
CA ILE A 60 2.50 -10.02 8.02
C ILE A 60 3.74 -9.73 8.88
N THR A 61 3.57 -9.00 9.99
CA THR A 61 4.68 -8.68 10.91
C THR A 61 5.26 -9.92 11.59
N LYS A 62 4.42 -10.91 11.94
CA LYS A 62 4.88 -12.19 12.51
C LYS A 62 5.79 -13.00 11.59
N THR A 63 5.66 -12.83 10.27
CA THR A 63 6.51 -13.57 9.30
C THR A 63 7.84 -12.89 8.99
N TYR A 64 8.02 -11.60 9.32
CA TYR A 64 9.26 -10.87 9.06
C TYR A 64 10.21 -10.84 10.27
N ASP A 65 9.69 -11.03 11.48
CA ASP A 65 10.48 -11.10 12.72
C ASP A 65 10.97 -12.53 13.07
N ALA A 66 10.70 -13.52 12.20
CA ALA A 66 11.02 -14.94 12.42
C ALA A 66 12.16 -15.49 11.52
N ALA A 67 12.91 -14.62 10.84
CA ALA A 67 14.04 -14.97 9.97
C ALA A 67 15.29 -14.17 10.35
#